data_AF-A0A9D8KEN6-F1
#
_entry.id   AF-A0A9D8KEN6-F1
#
_cell.length_a   1.000
_cell.length_b   1.000
_cell.length_c   1.000
_cell.angle_alpha   90.00
_cell.angle_beta   90.00
_cell.angle_gamma   90.00
#
_symmetry.space_group_name_H-M   'P 1'
#
loop_
_entity.id
_entity.type
_entity.pdbx_description
1 polymer ?
#
loop_
_entity_poly.entity_id
_entity_poly.type
_entity_poly.pdbx_seq_one_letter_code
_entity_poly.pdbx_strand_id
1 'polypeptide(L)' 'MDEGGRIAKCPVCGKNALNPFRPFCSERCCLIDLARWFGESYRIETEERLDGPESESIESASMGEESWRPLHLSKLLF' A
#
# COMPACT_ATOMS: atom_id res chain seq x y z
N MET A 1 -29.28 1.83 14.53
CA MET A 1 -28.32 2.93 14.74
C MET A 1 -27.24 2.33 15.60
N ASP A 2 -26.27 1.70 14.95
CA ASP A 2 -25.16 1.00 15.61
C ASP A 2 -23.87 1.55 15.01
N GLU A 3 -23.65 2.85 15.17
CA GLU A 3 -22.48 3.56 14.63
C GLU A 3 -21.30 3.47 15.61
N GLY A 4 -21.09 2.27 16.15
CA GLY A 4 -19.96 1.91 17.00
C GLY A 4 -18.78 1.50 16.15
N GLY A 5 -17.97 2.46 15.69
CA GLY A 5 -16.78 2.20 14.89
C GLY A 5 -15.83 1.20 15.57
N ARG A 6 -15.54 0.07 14.91
CA ARG A 6 -14.60 -0.94 15.40
C ARG A 6 -13.25 -0.28 15.74
N ILE A 7 -12.74 -0.50 16.94
CA ILE A 7 -11.42 -0.01 17.34
C ILE A 7 -10.36 -0.74 16.52
N ALA A 8 -9.66 -0.01 15.65
CA ALA A 8 -8.58 -0.56 14.83
C ALA A 8 -7.46 -1.14 15.70
N LYS A 9 -6.81 -2.20 15.21
CA LYS A 9 -5.64 -2.80 15.85
C LYS A 9 -4.37 -2.13 15.34
N CYS A 10 -3.43 -1.89 16.25
CA CYS A 10 -2.12 -1.33 15.94
C CYS A 10 -1.36 -2.31 15.04
N PRO A 11 -0.87 -1.88 13.87
CA PRO A 11 -0.18 -2.77 12.93
C PRO A 11 1.19 -3.25 13.46
N VAL A 12 1.76 -2.55 14.44
CA VAL A 12 3.08 -2.88 15.00
C VAL A 12 3.00 -3.93 16.10
N CYS A 13 1.94 -3.92 16.92
CA CYS A 13 1.86 -4.77 18.12
C CYS A 13 0.48 -5.38 18.43
N GLY A 14 -0.54 -5.12 17.61
CA GLY A 14 -1.88 -5.71 17.76
C GLY A 14 -2.75 -5.15 18.90
N LYS A 15 -2.25 -4.19 19.71
CA LYS A 15 -3.07 -3.49 20.71
C LYS A 15 -4.09 -2.56 20.07
N ASN A 16 -5.12 -2.15 20.81
CA ASN A 16 -6.10 -1.18 20.34
C ASN A 16 -5.42 0.15 19.98
N ALA A 17 -5.76 0.72 18.82
CA ALA A 17 -5.28 2.02 18.39
C ALA A 17 -5.88 3.14 19.24
N LEU A 18 -5.06 4.12 19.61
CA LEU A 18 -5.42 5.20 20.54
C LEU A 18 -5.14 6.55 19.90
N ASN A 19 -6.03 7.52 20.11
CA ASN A 19 -5.75 8.91 19.76
C ASN A 19 -4.66 9.45 20.71
N PRO A 20 -3.79 10.37 20.25
CA PRO A 20 -3.72 10.93 18.89
C PRO A 20 -2.96 10.04 17.89
N PHE A 21 -2.39 8.91 18.32
CA PHE A 21 -1.45 8.11 17.55
C PHE A 21 -2.08 7.13 16.55
N ARG A 22 -3.39 7.21 16.27
CA ARG A 22 -4.04 6.28 15.32
C ARG A 22 -3.32 6.36 13.96
N PRO A 23 -3.02 5.21 13.31
CA PRO A 23 -3.51 3.85 13.57
C PRO A 23 -2.73 3.04 14.64
N PHE A 24 -1.80 3.65 15.37
CA PHE A 24 -0.98 3.00 16.39
C PHE A 24 -1.56 3.14 17.81
N CYS A 25 -1.00 2.38 18.75
CA CYS A 25 -1.38 2.48 20.17
C CYS A 25 -0.55 3.51 20.96
N SER A 26 0.58 3.98 20.43
CA SER A 26 1.48 4.93 21.08
C SER A 26 2.48 5.54 20.10
N GLU A 27 3.11 6.65 20.50
CA GLU A 27 4.25 7.26 19.79
C GLU A 27 5.36 6.26 19.49
N ARG A 28 5.74 5.42 20.47
CA ARG A 28 6.75 4.38 20.29
C ARG A 28 6.44 3.47 19.09
N CYS A 29 5.18 3.05 18.92
CA CYS A 29 4.81 2.19 17.80
C CYS A 29 4.85 2.96 16.46
N CYS A 30 4.48 4.24 16.45
CA CYS A 30 4.64 5.10 15.27
C CYS A 30 6.12 5.18 14.84
N LEU A 31 7.04 5.40 15.78
CA LEU A 31 8.47 5.48 15.50
C LEU A 31 9.08 4.14 15.04
N ILE A 32 8.62 3.02 15.60
CA ILE A 32 9.05 1.69 15.14
C ILE A 32 8.61 1.44 13.70
N ASP A 33 7.37 1.81 13.36
CA ASP A 33 6.88 1.69 12.00
C ASP A 33 7.75 2.52 11.05
N LEU A 34 8.00 3.78 11.41
CA LEU A 34 8.88 4.67 10.65
C LEU A 34 10.30 4.09 10.47
N ALA A 35 10.87 3.47 11.51
CA ALA A 35 12.16 2.81 11.41
C ALA A 35 12.14 1.61 10.45
N ARG A 36 11.02 0.86 10.36
CA ARG A 36 10.85 -0.22 9.37
C ARG A 36 10.78 0.29 7.94
N TRP A 37 10.15 1.46 7.74
CA TRP A 37 10.14 2.14 6.45
C TRP A 37 11.55 2.53 6.00
N PHE A 38 12.32 3.19 6.88
CA PHE A 38 13.69 3.57 6.56
C PHE A 38 14.66 2.40 6.48
N GLY A 39 14.37 1.31 7.21
CA GLY A 39 15.16 0.09 7.20
C GLY A 39 14.79 -0.89 6.08
N GLU A 40 14.09 -0.43 5.03
CA GLU A 40 13.69 -1.22 3.86
C GLU A 40 13.00 -2.56 4.20
N SER A 41 12.33 -2.61 5.36
CA SER A 41 11.67 -3.84 5.84
C SER A 41 10.36 -4.11 5.11
N TYR A 42 9.79 -3.09 4.47
CA TYR A 42 8.62 -3.21 3.61
C TYR A 42 9.07 -3.42 2.17
N ARG A 43 9.26 -4.68 1.77
CA ARG A 43 9.63 -5.08 0.41
C ARG A 43 8.50 -5.87 -0.23
N ILE A 44 8.25 -5.61 -1.51
CA ILE A 44 7.38 -6.42 -2.35
C ILE A 44 8.28 -7.34 -3.16
N GLU A 45 8.05 -8.63 -3.09
CA GLU A 45 8.75 -9.61 -3.93
C GLU A 45 8.25 -9.47 -5.37
N THR A 46 9.18 -9.42 -6.33
CA THR A 46 8.86 -9.43 -7.75
C THR A 46 9.28 -10.77 -8.34
N GLU A 47 8.42 -11.37 -9.15
CA GLU A 47 8.80 -12.50 -10.01
C GLU A 47 9.50 -11.96 -11.27
N GLU A 48 10.70 -11.40 -11.11
CA GLU A 48 11.51 -11.04 -12.28
C GLU A 48 12.20 -12.30 -12.80
N ARG A 49 11.52 -12.99 -13.72
CA ARG A 49 12.09 -14.13 -14.43
C ARG A 49 13.17 -13.64 -15.40
N LEU A 50 14.42 -13.65 -14.96
CA LEU A 50 15.61 -13.41 -15.80
C LEU A 50 15.91 -14.63 -16.68
N ASP A 51 15.03 -14.92 -17.65
CA ASP A 51 15.30 -15.91 -18.70
C ASP A 51 15.23 -15.23 -20.08
N GLY A 52 16.25 -14.46 -20.45
CA GLY A 52 16.39 -13.93 -21.81
C GLY A 52 17.77 -13.31 -22.06
N PRO A 53 18.54 -13.77 -23.06
CA PRO A 53 19.80 -13.11 -23.42
C PRO A 53 19.48 -11.72 -24.00
N GLU A 54 20.27 -10.74 -23.54
CA GLU A 54 20.38 -9.36 -24.02
C GLU A 54 19.87 -9.12 -25.46
N SER A 55 18.82 -8.30 -25.59
CA SER A 55 18.57 -7.60 -26.85
C SER A 55 17.82 -6.29 -26.57
N GLU A 56 18.51 -5.18 -26.77
CA GLU A 56 17.89 -3.87 -26.97
C GLU A 56 16.86 -3.97 -28.11
N SER A 57 15.60 -3.67 -27.82
CA SER A 57 14.55 -3.24 -28.75
C SER A 57 13.35 -2.83 -27.92
N ILE A 58 13.15 -1.52 -27.74
CA ILE A 58 11.87 -1.00 -27.29
C ILE A 58 10.90 -1.18 -28.46
N GLU A 59 10.30 -2.35 -28.59
CA GLU A 59 9.11 -2.53 -29.40
C GLU A 59 7.93 -2.03 -28.57
N SER A 60 7.30 -0.99 -29.10
CA SER A 60 6.15 -0.32 -28.52
C SER A 60 5.09 -1.34 -28.12
N ALA A 61 4.95 -1.57 -26.81
CA ALA A 61 3.82 -2.28 -26.27
C ALA A 61 2.55 -1.55 -26.72
N SER A 62 1.80 -2.18 -27.62
CA SER A 62 0.36 -1.97 -27.76
C SER A 62 -0.28 -2.50 -26.47
N MET A 63 -0.09 -1.76 -25.39
CA MET A 63 -0.67 -2.07 -24.09
C MET A 63 -2.17 -1.74 -24.21
N GLY A 64 -3.01 -2.77 -24.15
CA GLY A 64 -4.46 -2.58 -24.01
C GLY A 64 -4.74 -1.65 -22.83
N GLU A 65 -5.38 -0.52 -23.10
CA GLU A 65 -5.63 0.59 -22.18
C GLU A 65 -6.71 0.28 -21.12
N GLU A 66 -6.80 -0.97 -20.65
CA GLU A 66 -7.91 -1.44 -19.79
C GLU A 66 -7.51 -1.81 -18.37
N SER A 67 -6.21 -1.91 -18.04
CA SER A 67 -5.78 -2.33 -16.70
C SER A 67 -5.64 -1.19 -15.68
N TRP A 68 -5.65 0.08 -16.12
CA TRP A 68 -5.48 1.25 -15.24
C TRP A 68 -6.70 2.18 -15.25
N ARG A 69 -7.89 1.64 -15.56
CA ARG A 69 -9.12 2.43 -15.45
C ARG A 69 -9.40 2.64 -13.95
N PRO A 70 -9.34 3.88 -13.43
CA PRO A 70 -9.69 4.13 -12.03
C PRO A 70 -11.14 3.69 -11.81
N LEU A 71 -11.39 2.89 -10.76
CA LEU A 71 -12.73 2.40 -10.42
C LEU A 71 -13.72 3.50 -9.99
N HIS A 72 -13.43 4.79 -10.19
CA HIS A 72 -14.39 5.87 -9.98
C HIS A 72 -13.98 7.15 -10.72
N LEU A 73 -14.19 7.19 -12.05
CA LEU A 73 -14.35 8.46 -12.75
C LEU A 73 -15.58 8.41 -13.68
N SER A 74 -16.74 8.21 -13.06
CA SER A 74 -18.05 8.60 -13.58
C SER A 74 -18.89 8.89 -12.34
N LYS A 75 -19.44 10.07 -12.07
CA LYS A 75 -19.90 11.15 -12.93
C LYS A 75 -19.74 12.47 -12.16
N LEU A 76 -18.90 13.39 -12.63
CA LEU A 76 -19.28 14.80 -12.58
C LEU A 76 -20.19 14.99 -13.78
N LEU A 77 -21.50 14.97 -13.53
CA LEU A 77 -22.59 15.61 -14.27
C LEU A 77 -23.89 15.25 -13.52
N PHE A 78 -23.98 15.72 -12.27
CA PHE A 78 -25.09 16.40 -11.58
C PHE A 78 -24.70 16.60 -10.13
#